data_AF-A0A1F7TVZ8-F1
#
_entry.id   AF-A0A1F7TVZ8-F1
#
_cell.length_a   1.000
_cell.length_b   1.000
_cell.length_c   1.000
_cell.angle_alpha   90.00
_cell.angle_beta   90.00
_cell.angle_gamma   90.00
#
_symmetry.space_group_name_H-M   'P 1'
#
loop_
_entity.id
_entity.type
_entity.pdbx_description
1 polymer ?
#
loop_
_entity_poly.entity_id
_entity_poly.type
_entity_poly.pdbx_seq_one_letter_code
_entity_poly.pdbx_strand_id
1 'polypeptide(L)'
;MARTIRQQIKQPDAFQTAGFQGMAWLQAHASHILLAGAAVLAAAGGAWGYGYWAAKNQEKASIAYMLAEEAKGPEEIEALRRTALQYPATRSGVMARLDLAGKLREGGQLPGAEQEYRIVLGSGAAVPMDKELAQRGLAAVLEAQGKCPEAVAIWREILARGSLISQEDLYLAVTSCQEKAGQPQEAAKTLEEFSQKFPRSPFLSEIHRERLDRLAKPAAKAAPASPAKPAK
;
A
#
# COMPACT_ATOMS: atom_id res chain seq x y z
N MET A 1 26.61 44.50 72.44
CA MET A 1 26.07 43.84 71.23
C MET A 1 26.88 44.31 70.03
N ALA A 2 27.76 43.48 69.44
CA ALA A 2 28.35 43.68 68.10
C ALA A 2 29.40 42.59 67.81
N ARG A 3 29.00 41.36 67.48
CA ARG A 3 29.98 40.32 67.09
C ARG A 3 29.55 39.36 65.97
N THR A 4 28.46 39.65 65.27
CA THR A 4 27.90 38.70 64.29
C THR A 4 28.02 39.14 62.82
N ILE A 5 28.35 40.40 62.52
CA ILE A 5 28.32 40.91 61.14
C ILE A 5 29.63 40.64 60.36
N ARG A 6 30.78 40.54 61.04
CA ARG A 6 32.09 40.34 60.36
C ARG A 6 32.38 38.91 59.88
N GLN A 7 31.56 37.93 60.25
CA GLN A 7 31.78 36.52 59.86
C GLN A 7 31.05 36.12 58.57
N GLN A 8 30.07 36.89 58.10
CA GLN A 8 29.29 36.54 56.90
C GLN A 8 29.95 36.93 55.57
N ILE A 9 31.04 37.71 55.58
CA ILE A 9 31.73 38.20 54.35
C ILE A 9 32.92 37.29 53.95
N LYS A 10 33.12 36.15 54.64
CA LYS A 10 34.31 35.30 54.45
C LYS A 10 34.05 33.91 53.88
N GLN A 11 32.81 33.55 53.61
CA GLN A 11 32.51 32.30 52.91
C GLN A 11 32.33 32.61 51.42
N PRO A 12 32.91 31.80 50.51
CA PRO A 12 32.70 31.99 49.08
C PRO A 12 31.19 31.96 48.83
N ASP A 13 30.66 33.02 48.20
CA ASP A 13 29.25 33.11 47.84
C ASP A 13 28.81 31.82 47.14
N ALA A 14 27.61 31.30 47.43
CA ALA A 14 27.13 30.02 46.89
C ALA A 14 27.26 29.92 45.35
N PHE A 15 27.21 31.06 44.66
CA PHE A 15 27.46 31.20 43.24
C PHE A 15 28.93 30.88 42.83
N GLN A 16 29.92 31.31 43.62
CA GLN A 16 31.33 30.99 43.38
C GLN A 16 31.60 29.50 43.59
N THR A 17 31.08 28.91 44.67
CA THR A 17 31.23 27.47 44.91
C THR A 17 30.52 26.63 43.85
N ALA A 18 29.31 27.04 43.43
CA ALA A 18 28.58 26.38 42.35
C ALA A 18 29.34 26.48 41.02
N GLY A 19 29.94 27.64 40.73
CA GLY A 19 30.78 27.84 39.55
C GLY A 19 32.03 26.96 39.55
N PHE A 20 32.76 26.87 40.68
CA PHE A 20 33.94 26.01 40.80
C PHE A 20 33.59 24.52 40.75
N GLN A 21 32.49 24.11 41.37
CA GLN A 21 32.00 22.72 41.30
C GLN A 21 31.55 22.36 39.88
N GLY A 22 30.88 23.27 39.17
CA GLY A 22 30.51 23.10 37.77
C GLY A 22 31.71 22.99 36.84
N MET A 23 32.74 23.83 37.02
CA MET A 23 33.99 23.76 36.24
C MET A 23 34.78 22.48 36.52
N ALA A 24 34.88 22.05 37.78
CA ALA A 24 35.53 20.80 38.14
C ALA A 24 34.77 19.59 37.57
N TRP A 25 33.43 19.62 37.57
CA TRP A 25 32.61 18.59 36.97
C TRP A 25 32.76 18.53 35.45
N LEU A 26 32.76 19.69 34.77
CA LEU A 26 33.00 19.78 33.33
C LEU A 26 34.38 19.26 32.96
N GLN A 27 35.41 19.60 33.73
CA GLN A 27 36.77 19.11 33.48
C GLN A 27 36.87 17.59 33.70
N ALA A 28 36.22 17.06 34.73
CA ALA A 28 36.16 15.62 34.99
C ALA A 28 35.38 14.84 33.92
N HIS A 29 34.37 15.45 33.28
CA HIS A 29 33.52 14.82 32.28
C HIS A 29 33.77 15.31 30.84
N ALA A 30 34.81 16.11 30.62
CA ALA A 30 35.05 16.79 29.34
C ALA A 30 35.15 15.80 28.17
N SER A 31 35.82 14.66 28.37
CA SER A 31 35.95 13.61 27.35
C SER A 31 34.59 13.01 26.96
N HIS A 32 33.72 12.74 27.93
CA HIS A 32 32.39 12.19 27.69
C HIS A 32 31.46 13.21 27.03
N ILE A 33 31.53 14.49 27.43
CA ILE A 33 30.76 15.58 26.82
C ILE A 33 31.20 15.79 25.37
N LEU A 34 32.50 15.79 25.10
CA LEU A 34 33.03 15.89 23.73
C LEU A 34 32.61 14.70 22.88
N LEU A 35 32.68 13.48 23.42
CA LEU A 35 32.22 12.27 22.73
C LEU A 35 30.72 12.33 22.42
N ALA A 36 29.91 12.75 23.41
CA ALA A 36 28.46 12.93 23.23
C ALA A 36 28.16 14.01 22.19
N GLY A 37 28.85 15.15 22.24
CA GLY A 37 28.72 16.23 21.26
C GLY A 37 29.11 15.78 19.85
N ALA A 38 30.21 15.04 19.70
CA ALA A 38 30.62 14.47 18.42
C ALA A 38 29.61 13.45 17.89
N ALA A 39 29.06 12.59 18.75
CA ALA A 39 28.01 11.65 18.37
C ALA A 39 26.73 12.35 17.90
N VAL A 40 26.33 13.44 18.57
CA VAL A 40 25.19 14.27 18.16
C VAL A 40 25.44 14.93 16.81
N LEU A 41 26.62 15.50 16.59
CA LEU A 41 26.98 16.11 15.30
C LEU A 41 27.02 15.08 14.17
N ALA A 42 27.56 13.88 14.42
CA ALA A 42 27.56 12.79 13.45
C ALA A 42 26.14 12.33 13.10
N ALA A 43 25.27 12.17 14.10
CA ALA A 43 23.87 11.82 13.89
C ALA A 43 23.11 12.91 13.10
N ALA A 44 23.32 14.18 13.46
CA ALA A 44 22.71 15.31 12.76
C ALA A 44 23.20 15.43 11.31
N GLY A 45 24.50 15.28 11.07
CA GLY A 45 25.10 15.27 9.73
C GLY A 45 24.60 14.09 8.89
N GLY A 46 24.47 12.91 9.50
CA GLY A 46 23.89 11.72 8.86
C GLY A 46 22.43 11.93 8.49
N ALA A 47 21.62 12.48 9.39
CA ALA A 47 20.21 12.79 9.12
C ALA A 47 20.05 13.84 8.01
N TRP A 48 20.86 14.89 8.03
CA TRP A 48 20.87 15.93 6.98
C TRP A 48 21.31 15.36 5.63
N GLY A 49 22.40 14.60 5.59
CA GLY A 49 22.90 13.94 4.38
C GLY A 49 21.89 12.95 3.80
N TYR A 50 21.25 12.14 4.66
CA TYR A 50 20.16 11.24 4.26
C TYR A 50 18.97 12.00 3.70
N GLY A 51 18.53 13.09 4.36
CA GLY A 51 17.45 13.94 3.88
C GLY A 51 17.75 14.57 2.52
N TYR A 52 18.97 15.07 2.32
CA TYR A 52 19.41 15.62 1.04
C TYR A 52 19.43 14.56 -0.07
N TRP A 53 19.98 13.38 0.21
CA TRP A 53 19.98 12.25 -0.72
C TRP A 53 18.57 11.78 -1.06
N ALA A 54 17.68 11.66 -0.06
CA ALA A 54 16.30 11.24 -0.25
C ALA A 54 15.53 12.25 -1.12
N ALA A 55 15.68 13.55 -0.87
CA ALA A 55 15.07 14.60 -1.69
C ALA A 55 15.53 14.54 -3.15
N LYS A 56 16.85 14.40 -3.37
CA LYS A 56 17.42 14.27 -4.72
C LYS A 56 16.95 13.01 -5.43
N ASN A 57 16.77 11.91 -4.71
CA ASN A 57 16.22 10.69 -5.28
C ASN A 57 14.73 10.83 -5.62
N GLN A 58 13.95 11.57 -4.83
CA GLN A 58 12.55 11.84 -5.17
C GLN A 58 12.42 12.63 -6.48
N GLU A 59 13.24 13.67 -6.66
CA GLU A 59 13.27 14.47 -7.90
C GLU A 59 13.66 13.61 -9.12
N LYS A 60 14.72 12.81 -9.01
CA LYS A 60 15.11 11.92 -10.10
C LYS A 60 14.04 10.87 -10.40
N ALA A 61 13.38 10.36 -9.37
CA ALA A 61 12.32 9.37 -9.52
C ALA A 61 11.09 9.96 -10.21
N SER A 62 10.71 11.21 -9.91
CA SER A 62 9.59 11.85 -10.57
C SER A 62 9.87 12.10 -12.05
N ILE A 63 11.07 12.57 -12.40
CA ILE A 63 11.50 12.73 -13.80
C ILE A 63 11.51 11.39 -14.52
N ALA A 64 12.10 10.35 -13.92
CA ALA A 64 12.16 9.03 -14.51
C ALA A 64 10.76 8.41 -14.73
N TYR A 65 9.82 8.67 -13.82
CA TYR A 65 8.44 8.22 -13.97
C TYR A 65 7.70 8.98 -15.08
N MET A 66 7.82 10.32 -15.14
CA MET A 66 7.21 11.12 -16.21
C MET A 66 7.69 10.64 -17.60
N LEU A 67 9.00 10.43 -17.76
CA LEU A 67 9.56 9.90 -19.01
C LEU A 67 9.04 8.49 -19.33
N ALA A 68 8.79 7.67 -18.32
CA ALA A 68 8.22 6.35 -18.51
C ALA A 68 6.75 6.41 -19.00
N GLU A 69 5.93 7.34 -18.50
CA GLU A 69 4.55 7.53 -18.96
C GLU A 69 4.46 8.09 -20.39
N GLU A 70 5.45 8.89 -20.81
CA GLU A 70 5.55 9.40 -22.18
C GLU A 70 5.86 8.29 -23.19
N ALA A 71 6.67 7.31 -22.79
CA ALA A 71 6.98 6.14 -23.61
C ALA A 71 5.73 5.33 -23.97
N LYS A 72 5.85 4.47 -24.99
CA LYS A 72 4.74 3.64 -25.48
C LYS A 72 5.20 2.21 -25.73
N GLY A 73 4.27 1.27 -25.52
CA GLY A 73 4.48 -0.14 -25.86
C GLY A 73 5.59 -0.78 -25.02
N PRO A 74 6.50 -1.58 -25.62
CA PRO A 74 7.54 -2.28 -24.86
C PRO A 74 8.52 -1.35 -24.12
N GLU A 75 8.77 -0.15 -24.66
CA GLU A 75 9.68 0.82 -24.04
C GLU A 75 9.10 1.39 -22.74
N GLU A 76 7.78 1.62 -22.70
CA GLU A 76 7.05 2.03 -21.49
C GLU A 76 7.25 1.03 -20.36
N ILE A 77 7.08 -0.27 -20.64
CA ILE A 77 7.24 -1.34 -19.65
C ILE A 77 8.66 -1.36 -19.08
N GLU A 78 9.68 -1.22 -19.93
CA GLU A 78 11.07 -1.22 -19.48
C GLU A 78 11.43 0.06 -18.70
N ALA A 79 10.92 1.21 -19.12
CA ALA A 79 11.10 2.47 -18.41
C ALA A 79 10.45 2.43 -17.02
N LEU A 80 9.22 1.92 -16.91
CA LEU A 80 8.52 1.73 -15.64
C LEU A 80 9.29 0.76 -14.72
N ARG A 81 9.77 -0.37 -15.27
CA ARG A 81 10.59 -1.35 -14.55
C ARG A 81 11.86 -0.71 -14.01
N ARG A 82 12.59 0.04 -14.84
CA ARG A 82 13.81 0.75 -14.45
C ARG A 82 13.53 1.74 -13.33
N THR A 83 12.49 2.56 -13.45
CA THR A 83 12.10 3.53 -12.43
C THR A 83 11.75 2.85 -11.10
N ALA A 84 10.96 1.78 -11.14
CA ALA A 84 10.58 1.01 -9.96
C ALA A 84 11.78 0.36 -9.26
N LEU A 85 12.78 -0.12 -10.01
CA LEU A 85 13.99 -0.75 -9.49
C LEU A 85 15.02 0.25 -8.96
N GLN A 86 15.18 1.40 -9.62
CA GLN A 86 16.15 2.43 -9.22
C GLN A 86 15.66 3.26 -8.02
N TYR A 87 14.35 3.45 -7.88
CA TYR A 87 13.77 4.31 -6.87
C TYR A 87 12.69 3.60 -6.01
N PRO A 88 12.95 2.41 -5.45
CA PRO A 88 11.92 1.60 -4.79
C PRO A 88 11.32 2.23 -3.53
N ALA A 89 12.04 3.17 -2.91
CA ALA A 89 11.64 3.86 -1.69
C ALA A 89 10.99 5.24 -1.95
N THR A 90 10.68 5.59 -3.20
CA THR A 90 10.02 6.86 -3.53
C THR A 90 8.57 6.64 -3.96
N ARG A 91 7.77 7.71 -3.90
CA ARG A 91 6.39 7.70 -4.38
C ARG A 91 6.30 7.28 -5.86
N SER A 92 7.15 7.88 -6.69
CA SER A 92 7.20 7.61 -8.14
C SER A 92 7.65 6.18 -8.45
N GLY A 93 8.55 5.60 -7.65
CA GLY A 93 8.91 4.18 -7.81
C GLY A 93 7.76 3.23 -7.47
N VAL A 94 6.92 3.58 -6.50
CA VAL A 94 5.69 2.82 -6.19
C VAL A 94 4.67 2.96 -7.33
N MET A 95 4.44 4.17 -7.84
CA MET A 95 3.53 4.41 -8.96
C MET A 95 4.00 3.68 -10.22
N ALA A 96 5.29 3.78 -10.57
CA ALA A 96 5.88 3.05 -11.68
C ALA A 96 5.65 1.53 -11.58
N ARG A 97 5.68 0.99 -10.35
CA ARG A 97 5.44 -0.43 -10.11
C ARG A 97 3.97 -0.82 -10.24
N LEU A 98 3.04 0.01 -9.78
CA LEU A 98 1.60 -0.19 -9.99
C LEU A 98 1.26 -0.22 -11.48
N ASP A 99 1.81 0.73 -12.25
CA ASP A 99 1.57 0.83 -13.68
C ASP A 99 2.22 -0.33 -14.43
N LEU A 100 3.46 -0.68 -14.08
CA LEU A 100 4.13 -1.86 -14.61
C LEU A 100 3.28 -3.12 -14.40
N ALA A 101 2.75 -3.32 -13.20
CA ALA A 101 1.87 -4.45 -12.90
C ALA A 101 0.61 -4.44 -13.78
N GLY A 102 0.00 -3.26 -13.98
CA GLY A 102 -1.12 -3.06 -14.89
C GLY A 102 -0.79 -3.45 -16.33
N LYS A 103 0.32 -2.97 -16.88
CA LYS A 103 0.78 -3.29 -18.24
C LYS A 103 1.13 -4.76 -18.42
N LEU A 104 1.78 -5.37 -17.42
CA LEU A 104 2.07 -6.81 -17.44
C LEU A 104 0.78 -7.63 -17.47
N ARG A 105 -0.22 -7.24 -16.67
CA ARG A 105 -1.54 -7.90 -16.66
C ARG A 105 -2.24 -7.77 -18.02
N GLU A 106 -2.25 -6.57 -18.60
CA GLU A 106 -2.82 -6.32 -19.94
C GLU A 106 -2.11 -7.13 -21.03
N GLY A 107 -0.79 -7.30 -20.91
CA GLY A 107 0.01 -8.15 -21.79
C GLY A 107 -0.08 -9.65 -21.48
N GLY A 108 -0.95 -10.09 -20.56
CA GLY A 108 -1.13 -11.50 -20.19
C GLY A 108 0.01 -12.10 -19.35
N GLN A 109 0.99 -11.31 -18.93
CA GLN A 109 2.09 -11.72 -18.06
C GLN A 109 1.64 -11.75 -16.59
N LEU A 110 0.64 -12.59 -16.30
CA LEU A 110 -0.03 -12.64 -15.01
C LEU A 110 0.92 -12.92 -13.82
N PRO A 111 1.90 -13.84 -13.90
CA PRO A 111 2.83 -14.07 -12.79
C PRO A 111 3.71 -12.85 -12.48
N GLY A 112 4.14 -12.12 -13.51
CA GLY A 112 4.91 -10.89 -13.35
C GLY A 112 4.07 -9.80 -12.69
N ALA A 113 2.84 -9.60 -13.17
CA ALA A 113 1.92 -8.63 -12.58
C ALA A 113 1.63 -8.92 -11.09
N GLU A 114 1.39 -10.19 -10.76
CA GLU A 114 1.16 -10.66 -9.39
C GLU A 114 2.33 -10.30 -8.46
N GLN A 115 3.56 -10.55 -8.93
CA GLN A 115 4.77 -10.23 -8.18
C GLN A 115 4.89 -8.72 -7.92
N GLU A 116 4.69 -7.89 -8.95
CA GLU A 116 4.81 -6.44 -8.81
C GLU A 116 3.77 -5.86 -7.84
N TYR A 117 2.52 -6.31 -7.89
CA TYR A 117 1.50 -5.90 -6.91
C TYR A 117 1.88 -6.28 -5.48
N ARG A 118 2.41 -7.50 -5.25
CA ARG A 118 2.87 -7.91 -3.91
C ARG A 118 4.02 -7.06 -3.38
N ILE A 119 4.94 -6.64 -4.25
CA ILE A 119 6.03 -5.74 -3.85
C ILE A 119 5.46 -4.39 -3.39
N VAL A 120 4.44 -3.85 -4.07
CA VAL A 120 3.76 -2.62 -3.62
C VAL A 120 3.13 -2.81 -2.23
N LEU A 121 2.47 -3.95 -1.98
CA LEU A 121 1.86 -4.24 -0.68
C LEU A 121 2.87 -4.30 0.47
N GLY A 122 4.11 -4.74 0.19
CA GLY A 122 5.21 -4.77 1.15
C GLY A 122 6.00 -3.46 1.26
N SER A 123 5.74 -2.46 0.41
CA SER A 123 6.53 -1.23 0.39
C SER A 123 6.15 -0.27 1.52
N GLY A 124 7.16 0.25 2.22
CA GLY A 124 7.01 1.32 3.21
C GLY A 124 6.74 2.70 2.56
N ALA A 125 7.02 2.86 1.27
CA ALA A 125 6.74 4.09 0.53
C ALA A 125 5.31 4.11 -0.04
N ALA A 126 4.58 2.98 0.01
CA ALA A 126 3.22 2.88 -0.47
C ALA A 126 2.23 3.46 0.57
N VAL A 127 1.43 4.43 0.12
CA VAL A 127 0.34 5.01 0.93
C VAL A 127 -0.90 4.10 0.89
N PRO A 128 -1.90 4.29 1.78
CA PRO A 128 -3.07 3.42 1.82
C PRO A 128 -3.79 3.23 0.47
N MET A 129 -3.88 4.30 -0.33
CA MET A 129 -4.48 4.24 -1.67
C MET A 129 -3.70 3.33 -2.63
N ASP A 130 -2.37 3.31 -2.57
CA ASP A 130 -1.55 2.40 -3.39
C ASP A 130 -1.78 0.95 -3.02
N LYS A 131 -1.87 0.68 -1.73
CA LYS A 131 -2.06 -0.67 -1.22
C LYS A 131 -3.43 -1.19 -1.65
N GLU A 132 -4.44 -0.34 -1.65
CA GLU A 132 -5.75 -0.70 -2.18
C GLU A 132 -5.71 -0.95 -3.70
N LEU A 133 -5.07 -0.07 -4.48
CA LEU A 133 -4.88 -0.29 -5.92
C LEU A 133 -4.15 -1.60 -6.20
N ALA A 134 -3.09 -1.89 -5.44
CA ALA A 134 -2.34 -3.14 -5.56
C ALA A 134 -3.16 -4.37 -5.15
N GLN A 135 -3.98 -4.28 -4.10
CA GLN A 135 -4.90 -5.36 -3.72
C GLN A 135 -5.94 -5.63 -4.81
N ARG A 136 -6.55 -4.59 -5.37
CA ARG A 136 -7.51 -4.72 -6.48
C ARG A 136 -6.87 -5.36 -7.70
N GLY A 137 -5.69 -4.87 -8.08
CA GLY A 137 -4.91 -5.40 -9.19
C GLY A 137 -4.50 -6.85 -8.97
N LEU A 138 -4.01 -7.19 -7.77
CA LEU A 138 -3.66 -8.55 -7.38
C LEU A 138 -4.87 -9.49 -7.48
N ALA A 139 -6.01 -9.08 -6.96
CA ALA A 139 -7.24 -9.86 -7.03
C ALA A 139 -7.71 -10.06 -8.49
N ALA A 140 -7.62 -9.02 -9.33
CA ALA A 140 -7.92 -9.14 -10.76
C ALA A 140 -6.95 -10.10 -11.49
N VAL A 141 -5.67 -10.10 -11.11
CA VAL A 141 -4.68 -11.06 -11.64
C VAL A 141 -5.02 -12.49 -11.18
N LEU A 142 -5.38 -12.68 -9.92
CA LEU A 142 -5.80 -13.99 -9.39
C LEU A 142 -7.07 -14.50 -10.09
N GLU A 143 -8.06 -13.64 -10.31
CA GLU A 143 -9.24 -13.97 -11.11
C GLU A 143 -8.85 -14.43 -12.53
N ALA A 144 -7.96 -13.69 -13.20
CA ALA A 144 -7.50 -14.04 -14.55
C ALA A 144 -6.74 -15.38 -14.60
N GLN A 145 -6.16 -15.80 -13.48
CA GLN A 145 -5.54 -17.12 -13.31
C GLN A 145 -6.53 -18.22 -12.90
N GLY A 146 -7.83 -17.90 -12.79
CA GLY A 146 -8.86 -18.84 -12.34
C GLY A 146 -8.92 -19.03 -10.81
N LYS A 147 -8.11 -18.30 -10.04
CA LYS A 147 -8.05 -18.31 -8.58
C LYS A 147 -9.13 -17.41 -7.96
N CYS A 148 -10.38 -17.71 -8.31
CA CYS A 148 -11.55 -16.92 -7.91
C CYS A 148 -11.73 -16.85 -6.37
N PRO A 149 -11.55 -17.94 -5.60
CA PRO A 149 -11.66 -17.88 -4.13
C PRO A 149 -10.69 -16.88 -3.49
N GLU A 150 -9.43 -16.86 -3.94
CA GLU A 150 -8.41 -15.94 -3.43
C GLU A 150 -8.70 -14.49 -3.83
N ALA A 151 -9.16 -14.25 -5.06
CA ALA A 151 -9.56 -12.92 -5.51
C ALA A 151 -10.74 -12.37 -4.70
N VAL A 152 -11.77 -13.19 -4.47
CA VAL A 152 -12.96 -12.82 -3.67
C VAL A 152 -12.57 -12.49 -2.24
N ALA A 153 -11.67 -13.25 -1.62
CA ALA A 153 -11.21 -12.97 -0.26
C ALA A 153 -10.60 -11.56 -0.15
N ILE A 154 -9.75 -11.18 -1.11
CA ILE A 154 -9.15 -9.84 -1.14
C ILE A 154 -10.23 -8.78 -1.31
N TRP A 155 -11.10 -8.87 -2.32
CA TRP A 155 -12.13 -7.84 -2.55
C TRP A 155 -13.12 -7.71 -1.39
N ARG A 156 -13.51 -8.82 -0.75
CA ARG A 156 -14.36 -8.82 0.45
C ARG A 156 -13.66 -8.15 1.63
N GLU A 157 -12.36 -8.30 1.78
CA GLU A 157 -11.58 -7.57 2.80
C GLU A 157 -11.64 -6.05 2.55
N ILE A 158 -11.50 -5.61 1.29
CA ILE A 158 -11.65 -4.19 0.92
C ILE A 158 -13.07 -3.69 1.23
N LEU A 159 -14.09 -4.47 0.88
CA LEU A 159 -15.49 -4.14 1.16
C LEU A 159 -15.77 -4.02 2.66
N ALA A 160 -15.20 -4.92 3.47
CA ALA A 160 -15.41 -4.95 4.92
C ALA A 160 -14.78 -3.74 5.63
N ARG A 161 -13.54 -3.37 5.25
CA ARG A 161 -12.85 -2.21 5.86
C ARG A 161 -13.30 -0.86 5.28
N GLY A 162 -13.94 -0.89 4.12
CA GLY A 162 -14.26 0.30 3.34
C GLY A 162 -13.17 0.63 2.32
N SER A 163 -13.62 0.87 1.09
CA SER A 163 -12.76 1.30 -0.03
C SER A 163 -12.45 2.80 0.01
N LEU A 164 -11.22 3.16 -0.33
CA LEU A 164 -10.77 4.52 -0.60
C LEU A 164 -11.08 4.98 -2.04
N ILE A 165 -11.42 4.07 -2.95
CA ILE A 165 -11.66 4.33 -4.37
C ILE A 165 -13.17 4.24 -4.70
N SER A 166 -13.71 3.03 -4.87
CA SER A 166 -15.13 2.73 -5.10
C SER A 166 -15.47 1.35 -4.55
N GLN A 167 -16.70 1.15 -4.06
CA GLN A 167 -17.11 -0.17 -3.60
C GLN A 167 -17.87 -0.94 -4.68
N GLU A 168 -18.53 -0.23 -5.60
CA GLU A 168 -19.45 -0.77 -6.58
C GLU A 168 -18.78 -1.78 -7.51
N ASP A 169 -17.59 -1.46 -8.02
CA ASP A 169 -16.82 -2.35 -8.89
C ASP A 169 -16.43 -3.66 -8.19
N LEU A 170 -16.18 -3.62 -6.88
CA LEU A 170 -15.84 -4.80 -6.08
C LEU A 170 -17.01 -5.78 -5.97
N TYR A 171 -18.23 -5.28 -5.79
CA TYR A 171 -19.41 -6.16 -5.77
C TYR A 171 -19.59 -6.88 -7.10
N LEU A 172 -19.38 -6.18 -8.21
CA LEU A 172 -19.47 -6.76 -9.54
C LEU A 172 -18.37 -7.79 -9.81
N ALA A 173 -17.14 -7.52 -9.35
CA ALA A 173 -16.02 -8.44 -9.45
C ALA A 173 -16.25 -9.71 -8.62
N VAL A 174 -16.68 -9.58 -7.36
CA VAL A 174 -17.03 -10.71 -6.49
C VAL A 174 -18.14 -11.56 -7.10
N THR A 175 -19.22 -10.93 -7.57
CA THR A 175 -20.34 -11.63 -8.23
C THR A 175 -19.85 -12.44 -9.42
N SER A 176 -18.98 -11.87 -10.26
CA SER A 176 -18.44 -12.52 -11.45
C SER A 176 -17.54 -13.72 -11.11
N CYS A 177 -16.67 -13.58 -10.10
CA CYS A 177 -15.87 -14.70 -9.62
C CYS A 177 -16.71 -15.82 -9.01
N GLN A 178 -17.77 -15.50 -8.25
CA GLN A 178 -18.67 -16.51 -7.67
C GLN A 178 -19.44 -17.28 -8.75
N GLU A 179 -19.89 -16.62 -9.81
CA GLU A 179 -20.48 -17.29 -10.98
C GLU A 179 -19.49 -18.25 -11.64
N LYS A 180 -18.26 -17.80 -11.93
CA LYS A 180 -17.21 -18.64 -12.50
C LYS A 180 -16.85 -19.84 -11.62
N ALA A 181 -16.95 -19.67 -10.31
CA ALA A 181 -16.74 -20.73 -9.32
C ALA A 181 -17.95 -21.66 -9.13
N GLY A 182 -19.03 -21.51 -9.90
CA GLY A 182 -20.22 -22.35 -9.80
C GLY A 182 -21.06 -22.10 -8.55
N GLN A 183 -21.00 -20.89 -8.00
CA GLN A 183 -21.73 -20.47 -6.78
C GLN A 183 -22.81 -19.43 -7.10
N PRO A 184 -23.83 -19.75 -7.93
CA PRO A 184 -24.81 -18.77 -8.40
C PRO A 184 -25.66 -18.17 -7.28
N GLN A 185 -25.93 -18.93 -6.23
CA GLN A 185 -26.71 -18.46 -5.08
C GLN A 185 -25.93 -17.43 -4.24
N GLU A 186 -24.62 -17.61 -4.09
CA GLU A 186 -23.78 -16.61 -3.40
C GLU A 186 -23.57 -15.36 -4.28
N ALA A 187 -23.46 -15.55 -5.60
CA ALA A 187 -23.44 -14.45 -6.55
C ALA A 187 -24.74 -13.62 -6.50
N ALA A 188 -25.91 -14.27 -6.44
CA ALA A 188 -27.20 -13.59 -6.28
C ALA A 188 -27.22 -12.75 -5.00
N LYS A 189 -26.83 -13.31 -3.85
CA LYS A 189 -26.76 -12.59 -2.58
C LYS A 189 -25.84 -11.36 -2.65
N THR A 190 -24.66 -11.51 -3.25
CA THR A 190 -23.72 -10.37 -3.43
C THR A 190 -24.35 -9.27 -4.28
N LEU A 191 -25.07 -9.63 -5.34
CA LEU A 191 -25.70 -8.68 -6.24
C LEU A 191 -26.94 -8.01 -5.62
N GLU A 192 -27.69 -8.75 -4.79
CA GLU A 192 -28.75 -8.19 -3.94
C GLU A 192 -28.18 -7.17 -2.95
N GLU A 193 -27.12 -7.52 -2.22
CA GLU A 193 -26.42 -6.62 -1.29
C GLU A 193 -25.98 -5.35 -2.01
N PHE A 194 -25.41 -5.47 -3.21
CA PHE A 194 -25.05 -4.34 -4.07
C PHE A 194 -26.26 -3.46 -4.40
N SER A 195 -27.38 -4.06 -4.81
CA SER A 195 -28.60 -3.33 -5.17
C SER A 195 -29.21 -2.54 -3.99
N GLN A 196 -29.14 -3.13 -2.79
CA GLN A 196 -29.66 -2.51 -1.57
C GLN A 196 -28.76 -1.38 -1.09
N LYS A 197 -27.43 -1.57 -1.17
CA LYS A 197 -26.45 -0.60 -0.67
C LYS A 197 -26.28 0.58 -1.62
N PHE A 198 -26.42 0.39 -2.93
CA PHE A 198 -26.24 1.43 -3.93
C PHE A 198 -27.43 1.57 -4.89
N PRO A 199 -28.66 1.83 -4.41
CA PRO A 199 -29.89 1.77 -5.20
C PRO A 199 -29.95 2.77 -6.38
N ARG A 200 -29.08 3.79 -6.38
CA ARG A 200 -28.95 4.80 -7.44
C ARG A 200 -27.65 4.68 -8.25
N SER A 201 -26.92 3.57 -8.10
CA SER A 201 -25.67 3.37 -8.83
C SER A 201 -25.95 3.33 -10.34
N PRO A 202 -25.17 4.03 -11.17
CA PRO A 202 -25.26 3.89 -12.62
C PRO A 202 -24.95 2.48 -13.11
N PHE A 203 -24.26 1.66 -12.28
CA PHE A 203 -23.99 0.27 -12.58
C PHE A 203 -25.20 -0.65 -12.34
N LEU A 204 -26.25 -0.24 -11.61
CA LEU A 204 -27.50 -1.01 -11.48
C LEU A 204 -28.41 -0.81 -12.70
N SER A 205 -27.90 -1.24 -13.85
CA SER A 205 -28.65 -1.29 -15.11
C SER A 205 -29.57 -2.51 -15.16
N GLU A 206 -30.44 -2.56 -16.17
CA GLU A 206 -31.34 -3.69 -16.40
C GLU A 206 -30.58 -5.03 -16.51
N ILE A 207 -29.39 -5.01 -17.11
CA ILE A 207 -28.50 -6.19 -17.22
C ILE A 207 -28.20 -6.81 -15.85
N HIS A 208 -28.04 -6.00 -14.81
CA HIS A 208 -27.72 -6.48 -13.47
C HIS A 208 -28.96 -7.04 -12.76
N ARG A 209 -30.15 -6.49 -13.03
CA ARG A 209 -31.41 -7.05 -12.52
C ARG A 209 -31.71 -8.39 -13.17
N GLU A 210 -31.57 -8.48 -14.49
CA GLU A 210 -31.70 -9.75 -15.21
C GLU A 210 -30.68 -10.79 -14.75
N ARG A 211 -29.43 -10.35 -14.50
CA ARG A 211 -28.38 -11.20 -13.92
C ARG A 211 -28.79 -11.73 -12.55
N LEU A 212 -29.35 -10.89 -11.68
CA LEU A 212 -29.85 -11.32 -10.38
C LEU A 212 -30.99 -12.34 -10.53
N ASP A 213 -31.99 -12.04 -11.36
CA ASP A 213 -33.14 -12.94 -11.59
C ASP A 213 -32.69 -14.31 -12.13
N ARG A 214 -31.67 -14.33 -12.99
CA ARG A 214 -31.08 -15.57 -13.51
C ARG A 214 -30.38 -16.35 -12.40
N LEU A 215 -29.65 -15.68 -11.52
CA LEU A 215 -28.87 -16.30 -10.45
C LEU A 215 -29.72 -16.78 -9.27
N ALA A 216 -30.81 -16.08 -8.98
CA ALA A 216 -31.75 -16.43 -7.92
C ALA A 216 -32.62 -17.65 -8.28
N LYS A 217 -32.79 -17.97 -9.57
CA LYS A 217 -33.50 -19.17 -10.00
C LYS A 217 -32.75 -20.42 -9.52
N PRO A 218 -33.44 -21.39 -8.88
CA PRO A 218 -32.83 -22.67 -8.57
C PRO A 218 -32.33 -23.32 -9.86
N ALA A 219 -31.08 -23.81 -9.87
CA ALA A 219 -30.55 -24.54 -11.00
C ALA A 219 -31.52 -25.68 -11.33
N ALA A 220 -32.14 -25.65 -12.52
CA ALA A 220 -32.95 -26.75 -13.00
C ALA A 220 -32.07 -28.01 -12.96
N LYS A 221 -32.47 -29.03 -12.17
CA LYS A 221 -31.76 -30.32 -12.11
C LYS A 221 -31.42 -30.73 -13.53
N ALA A 222 -30.13 -30.91 -13.82
CA ALA A 222 -29.67 -31.46 -15.09
C ALA A 222 -30.47 -32.74 -15.36
N ALA A 223 -31.29 -32.72 -16.42
CA ALA A 223 -32.04 -33.89 -16.83
C ALA A 223 -31.03 -35.03 -17.07
N PRO A 224 -31.26 -36.24 -16.55
CA PRO A 224 -30.33 -37.35 -16.75
C PRO A 224 -30.18 -37.58 -18.25
N ALA A 225 -28.92 -37.67 -18.70
CA ALA A 225 -28.57 -37.94 -20.09
C ALA A 225 -29.34 -39.20 -20.54
N SER A 226 -30.24 -39.01 -21.49
CA SER A 226 -31.02 -40.09 -22.08
C SER A 226 -30.05 -41.11 -22.70
N PRO A 227 -30.11 -42.40 -22.36
CA PRO A 227 -29.17 -43.38 -22.88
C PRO A 227 -29.35 -43.51 -24.39
N ALA A 228 -28.28 -43.21 -25.13
CA ALA A 228 -28.23 -43.38 -26.57
C ALA A 228 -28.54 -44.85 -26.92
N LYS A 229 -29.58 -45.05 -27.72
CA LYS A 229 -29.92 -46.36 -28.30
C LYS A 229 -28.77 -46.83 -29.21
N PRO A 230 -28.26 -48.06 -29.05
CA PRO A 230 -27.31 -48.61 -30.00
C PRO A 230 -28.00 -48.85 -31.34
N ALA A 231 -27.40 -48.34 -32.43
CA ALA A 231 -27.82 -48.64 -33.78
C ALA A 231 -27.54 -50.13 -34.10
N LYS A 232 -28.52 -50.78 -34.73
CA LYS A 232 -28.38 -52.13 -35.30
C LYS A 232 -27.70 -52.07 -36.66
#